data_AF-A0A8H2K0M9-F1
#
_entry.id   AF-A0A8H2K0M9-F1
#
_cell.length_a   1.000
_cell.length_b   1.000
_cell.length_c   1.000
_cell.angle_alpha   90.00
_cell.angle_beta   90.00
_cell.angle_gamma   90.00
#
_symmetry.space_group_name_H-M   'P 1'
#
loop_
_entity.id
_entity.type
_entity.pdbx_description
1 polymer ?
#
loop_
_entity_poly.entity_id
_entity_poly.type
_entity_poly.pdbx_seq_one_letter_code
_entity_poly.pdbx_strand_id
1 'polypeptide(L)'
;MLKQSIGIAMLCIAGQAYSADIVVTTTEDISSANDKQCSLREAIEYINLGLPEAGYNGCGGKSSTSTILLEKKAVYKLSNHINIKADLSIRTSYTTDVNDKDVPGLNNATIQMLGTDNIFRIDDSKKTLATVSLREITLQGCGASQCAEQGGLIYNNEYLTLEYTRLYNGSAAQGGAIYNMGQPEAETAASIVEIKSSLIENNKALAGAILYTHAPEFRISNSVFRENNTTQTGSSNIYSASRLEENKITDFPQARAWVNSSTFLKNQGHIINLRDGIGLNNLTIVGNQAGILFDAPLGKGYLANSIILGNPYPGGQQTNCAFAENDQSILQNNLVSQECGLGATHYPNEYWSGTQLIAGETLQGACKSMSQDPNSLLCPYSQPKDTFLGYFRPRILLSYNSLADSPIVNKGKNSFNPDIKIVGCEAADQRKQARDSNNIFCDRGAIEIIVPTTVSLVGEDIRTGSQAKMSVADLLGDSDLIPKEQCNAILGPHPSGEAWQAGCIQVVQTVTQSKGSLKLDEEGNLVYTPNGGWHGTDIFKIRLVTTSTRFNQNIPYMEINVQVRQEPENHMESDKIKTSGGALGMFSLFTLLALVGLRRYTK
;
A
#
# COMPACT_ATOMS: atom_id res chain seq x y z
N MET A 1 18.80 39.67 -31.10
CA MET A 1 18.13 40.10 -29.85
C MET A 1 18.03 38.88 -28.93
N LEU A 2 18.94 38.79 -27.95
CA LEU A 2 18.82 37.86 -26.83
C LEU A 2 17.56 38.24 -26.02
N LYS A 3 16.65 37.30 -25.80
CA LYS A 3 15.66 37.38 -24.72
C LYS A 3 15.51 36.02 -24.03
N GLN A 4 16.12 35.99 -22.84
CA GLN A 4 15.54 35.46 -21.60
C GLN A 4 15.33 33.94 -21.47
N SER A 5 16.41 33.27 -21.07
CA SER A 5 16.50 32.44 -19.84
C SER A 5 15.28 31.60 -19.46
N ILE A 6 15.26 30.36 -19.94
CA ILE A 6 14.52 29.24 -19.35
C ILE A 6 15.48 28.53 -18.40
N GLY A 7 15.10 28.43 -17.12
CA GLY A 7 15.88 27.80 -16.08
C GLY A 7 16.04 26.30 -16.36
N ILE A 8 17.25 25.90 -16.76
CA ILE A 8 17.64 24.49 -16.85
C ILE A 8 17.78 23.98 -15.42
N ALA A 9 16.76 23.27 -14.93
CA ALA A 9 16.86 22.49 -13.71
C ALA A 9 17.66 21.22 -14.03
N MET A 10 19.00 21.33 -14.00
CA MET A 10 19.88 20.16 -14.10
C MET A 10 19.71 19.34 -12.82
N LEU A 11 19.19 18.11 -12.94
CA LEU A 11 19.08 17.19 -11.80
C LEU A 11 20.49 16.81 -11.33
N CYS A 12 20.87 17.24 -10.14
CA CYS A 12 22.13 16.84 -9.51
C CYS A 12 21.96 15.50 -8.79
N ILE A 13 22.00 14.40 -9.54
CA ILE A 13 22.13 13.07 -8.95
C ILE A 13 23.59 12.90 -8.52
N ALA A 14 23.87 13.03 -7.21
CA ALA A 14 25.19 12.79 -6.66
C ALA A 14 25.64 11.36 -6.98
N GLY A 15 26.72 11.24 -7.75
CA GLY A 15 27.03 10.03 -8.50
C GLY A 15 27.56 8.84 -7.69
N GLN A 16 27.27 7.66 -8.21
CA GLN A 16 28.30 6.65 -8.39
C GLN A 16 28.50 6.45 -9.89
N ALA A 17 29.67 6.85 -10.39
CA ALA A 17 30.13 6.58 -11.75
C ALA A 17 30.49 5.08 -11.96
N TYR A 18 29.63 4.19 -11.48
CA TYR A 18 29.76 2.73 -11.59
C TYR A 18 28.43 2.03 -11.94
N SER A 19 27.33 2.75 -12.16
CA SER A 19 26.11 2.10 -12.65
C SER A 19 26.08 2.11 -14.18
N ALA A 20 25.88 0.92 -14.75
CA ALA A 20 25.51 0.71 -16.14
C ALA A 20 24.09 1.25 -16.48
N ASP A 21 23.28 1.58 -15.46
CA ASP A 21 21.91 2.05 -15.67
C ASP A 21 21.87 3.45 -16.30
N ILE A 22 20.84 3.69 -17.12
CA ILE A 22 20.61 4.95 -17.82
C ILE A 22 19.92 5.93 -16.86
N VAL A 23 20.61 7.02 -16.52
CA VAL A 23 20.07 8.04 -15.63
C VAL A 23 19.40 9.15 -16.42
N VAL A 24 18.12 9.42 -16.17
CA VAL A 24 17.41 10.55 -16.78
C VAL A 24 17.79 11.83 -16.05
N THR A 25 18.33 12.82 -16.77
CA THR A 25 18.89 14.05 -16.20
C THR A 25 18.00 15.27 -16.38
N THR A 26 16.88 15.15 -17.10
CA THR A 26 15.91 16.22 -17.31
C THR A 26 14.48 15.70 -17.22
N THR A 27 13.59 16.53 -16.68
CA THR A 27 12.15 16.24 -16.54
C THR A 27 11.34 16.69 -17.75
N GLU A 28 11.93 17.44 -18.67
CA GLU A 28 11.25 17.93 -19.86
C GLU A 28 11.27 16.91 -21.00
N ASP A 29 10.22 16.92 -21.82
CA ASP A 29 10.09 16.09 -23.02
C ASP A 29 10.94 16.69 -24.15
N ILE A 30 12.24 16.41 -24.16
CA ILE A 30 13.16 16.87 -25.21
C ILE A 30 13.49 15.74 -26.18
N SER A 31 13.72 16.12 -27.44
CA SER A 31 14.23 15.23 -28.49
C SER A 31 15.20 16.03 -29.36
N SER A 32 16.33 16.39 -28.78
CA SER A 32 17.25 17.36 -29.38
C SER A 32 18.66 16.80 -29.43
N ALA A 33 19.30 16.90 -30.60
CA ALA A 33 20.63 16.36 -30.77
C ALA A 33 21.65 17.16 -29.95
N ASN A 34 22.40 16.45 -29.09
CA ASN A 34 23.63 16.93 -28.45
C ASN A 34 23.50 18.06 -27.41
N ASP A 35 22.38 18.18 -26.69
CA ASP A 35 22.26 19.11 -25.56
C ASP A 35 22.89 18.61 -24.23
N LYS A 36 23.48 17.40 -24.27
CA LYS A 36 24.10 16.68 -23.14
C LYS A 36 23.15 16.33 -22.00
N GLN A 37 21.84 16.46 -22.21
CA GLN A 37 20.83 16.00 -21.26
C GLN A 37 20.25 14.69 -21.76
N CYS A 38 19.85 13.82 -20.84
CA CYS A 38 19.12 12.60 -21.16
C CYS A 38 17.68 12.77 -20.68
N SER A 39 16.72 12.86 -21.60
CA SER A 39 15.29 12.79 -21.27
C SER A 39 14.79 11.34 -21.19
N LEU A 40 13.60 11.15 -20.63
CA LEU A 40 12.95 9.84 -20.61
C LEU A 40 12.71 9.29 -22.02
N ARG A 41 12.32 10.16 -22.97
CA ARG A 41 12.09 9.77 -24.36
C ARG A 41 13.37 9.28 -25.02
N GLU A 42 14.46 10.03 -24.86
CA GLU A 42 15.77 9.64 -25.40
C GLU A 42 16.32 8.39 -24.73
N ALA A 43 16.09 8.20 -23.43
CA ALA A 43 16.50 7.01 -22.71
C ALA A 43 15.80 5.74 -23.23
N ILE A 44 14.50 5.81 -23.48
CA ILE A 44 13.75 4.68 -24.06
C ILE A 44 14.17 4.45 -25.52
N GLU A 45 14.34 5.52 -26.30
CA GLU A 45 14.78 5.40 -27.70
C GLU A 45 16.19 4.80 -27.81
N TYR A 46 17.09 5.14 -26.90
CA TYR A 46 18.40 4.52 -26.78
C TYR A 46 18.33 2.99 -26.63
N ILE A 47 17.41 2.50 -25.80
CA ILE A 47 17.18 1.06 -25.62
C ILE A 47 16.54 0.46 -26.88
N ASN A 48 15.55 1.13 -27.48
CA ASN A 48 14.91 0.69 -28.72
C ASN A 48 15.93 0.52 -29.88
N LEU A 49 16.99 1.33 -29.91
CA LEU A 49 18.07 1.28 -30.89
C LEU A 49 19.10 0.16 -30.62
N GLY A 50 18.92 -0.62 -29.56
CA GLY A 50 19.82 -1.73 -29.22
C GLY A 50 21.08 -1.31 -28.45
N LEU A 51 20.98 -0.26 -27.63
CA LEU A 51 22.05 0.20 -26.73
C LEU A 51 23.39 0.50 -27.46
N PRO A 52 23.41 1.37 -28.48
CA PRO A 52 24.65 1.67 -29.20
C PRO A 52 25.76 2.16 -28.25
N GLU A 53 27.00 1.73 -28.47
CA GLU A 53 28.14 2.08 -27.58
C GLU A 53 28.40 3.59 -27.51
N ALA A 54 28.04 4.32 -28.57
CA ALA A 54 28.18 5.78 -28.65
C ALA A 54 27.21 6.55 -27.74
N GLY A 55 26.23 5.88 -27.14
CA GLY A 55 25.09 6.53 -26.49
C GLY A 55 24.11 7.10 -27.51
N TYR A 56 23.07 7.77 -27.02
CA TYR A 56 22.08 8.45 -27.85
C TYR A 56 21.59 9.72 -27.15
N ASN A 57 21.82 10.89 -27.76
CA ASN A 57 21.41 12.21 -27.27
C ASN A 57 21.60 12.37 -25.75
N GLY A 58 22.83 12.19 -25.26
CA GLY A 58 23.14 12.34 -23.83
C GLY A 58 22.76 11.16 -22.93
N CYS A 59 22.03 10.17 -23.44
CA CYS A 59 21.70 8.94 -22.73
C CYS A 59 22.69 7.80 -23.00
N GLY A 60 23.01 7.05 -21.94
CA GLY A 60 23.73 5.78 -22.02
C GLY A 60 25.18 5.87 -22.52
N GLY A 61 25.68 4.79 -23.09
CA GLY A 61 27.04 4.65 -23.60
C GLY A 61 27.57 3.24 -23.43
N LYS A 62 28.91 3.11 -23.47
CA LYS A 62 29.57 1.82 -23.28
C LYS A 62 29.15 1.19 -21.94
N SER A 63 28.76 -0.09 -22.01
CA SER A 63 28.33 -0.89 -20.86
C SER A 63 26.97 -0.53 -20.27
N SER A 64 26.11 0.24 -20.96
CA SER A 64 24.77 0.52 -20.46
C SER A 64 23.85 -0.72 -20.38
N THR A 65 22.95 -0.75 -19.40
CA THR A 65 21.87 -1.75 -19.25
C THR A 65 20.54 -1.19 -19.77
N SER A 66 19.54 -2.06 -19.95
CA SER A 66 18.15 -1.66 -20.24
C SER A 66 17.38 -1.16 -19.00
N THR A 67 18.07 -0.57 -18.01
CA THR A 67 17.44 -0.03 -16.80
C THR A 67 17.51 1.49 -16.80
N ILE A 68 16.36 2.14 -16.67
CA ILE A 68 16.21 3.61 -16.62
C ILE A 68 15.92 4.03 -15.18
N LEU A 69 16.69 5.00 -14.68
CA LEU A 69 16.56 5.55 -13.34
C LEU A 69 15.94 6.95 -13.38
N LEU A 70 14.87 7.12 -12.60
CA LEU A 70 14.19 8.39 -12.37
C LEU A 70 14.45 8.91 -10.95
N GLU A 71 14.52 10.22 -10.75
CA GLU A 71 14.70 10.81 -9.42
C GLU A 71 13.41 10.70 -8.59
N LYS A 72 13.56 10.38 -7.29
CA LYS A 72 12.42 10.33 -6.36
C LYS A 72 11.57 11.59 -6.42
N LYS A 73 10.25 11.41 -6.52
CA LYS A 73 9.24 12.47 -6.53
C LYS A 73 9.38 13.51 -7.66
N ALA A 74 10.30 13.32 -8.61
CA ALA A 74 10.40 14.18 -9.79
C ALA A 74 9.21 13.93 -10.74
N VAL A 75 8.85 14.95 -11.54
CA VAL A 75 7.73 14.89 -12.49
C VAL A 75 8.25 15.03 -13.91
N TYR A 76 8.29 13.92 -14.64
CA TYR A 76 8.69 13.82 -16.03
C TYR A 76 7.48 14.08 -16.95
N LYS A 77 7.55 15.14 -17.73
CA LYS A 77 6.46 15.58 -18.60
C LYS A 77 6.60 14.93 -19.96
N LEU A 78 5.48 14.60 -20.59
CA LEU A 78 5.40 14.10 -21.96
C LEU A 78 4.31 14.84 -22.73
N SER A 79 4.57 15.15 -23.99
CA SER A 79 3.58 15.78 -24.88
C SER A 79 2.89 14.77 -25.79
N ASN A 80 3.51 13.61 -26.03
CA ASN A 80 2.96 12.49 -26.79
C ASN A 80 3.46 11.17 -26.20
N HIS A 81 2.83 10.05 -26.57
CA HIS A 81 3.28 8.73 -26.14
C HIS A 81 4.76 8.46 -26.47
N ILE A 82 5.36 7.54 -25.72
CA ILE A 82 6.65 6.92 -26.05
C ILE A 82 6.40 5.47 -26.47
N ASN A 83 7.02 5.07 -27.58
CA ASN A 83 7.01 3.69 -28.03
C ASN A 83 8.11 2.90 -27.30
N ILE A 84 7.75 1.75 -26.74
CA ILE A 84 8.68 0.79 -26.14
C ILE A 84 8.68 -0.46 -27.01
N LYS A 85 9.86 -0.79 -27.57
CA LYS A 85 10.04 -1.86 -28.58
C LYS A 85 11.09 -2.89 -28.17
N ALA A 86 11.50 -2.89 -26.91
CA ALA A 86 12.56 -3.73 -26.37
C ALA A 86 12.38 -3.95 -24.88
N ASP A 87 13.05 -4.97 -24.35
CA ASP A 87 13.12 -5.26 -22.92
C ASP A 87 13.68 -4.06 -22.16
N LEU A 88 12.95 -3.58 -21.14
CA LEU A 88 13.43 -2.52 -20.28
C LEU A 88 12.82 -2.54 -18.89
N SER A 89 13.52 -1.89 -17.95
CA SER A 89 13.01 -1.57 -16.62
C SER A 89 13.08 -0.07 -16.38
N ILE A 90 11.99 0.54 -15.89
CA ILE A 90 11.98 1.91 -15.40
C ILE A 90 11.72 1.86 -13.91
N ARG A 91 12.62 2.46 -13.12
CA ARG A 91 12.48 2.52 -11.67
C ARG A 91 12.87 3.86 -11.11
N THR A 92 12.25 4.23 -10.00
CA THR A 92 12.71 5.36 -9.20
C THR A 92 14.00 4.98 -8.47
N SER A 93 14.96 5.90 -8.47
CA SER A 93 16.23 5.81 -7.75
C SER A 93 16.24 6.82 -6.61
N TYR A 94 16.70 6.37 -5.46
CA TYR A 94 16.98 7.20 -4.30
C TYR A 94 18.05 6.55 -3.44
N THR A 95 18.89 7.37 -2.83
CA THR A 95 19.82 6.94 -1.77
C THR A 95 19.06 6.86 -0.47
N THR A 96 19.20 5.73 0.20
CA THR A 96 18.62 5.45 1.50
C THR A 96 19.56 6.03 2.56
N ASP A 97 19.17 7.13 3.21
CA ASP A 97 19.89 7.57 4.41
C ASP A 97 19.62 6.57 5.55
N VAL A 98 20.58 6.35 6.45
CA VAL A 98 20.48 5.36 7.55
C VAL A 98 19.25 5.57 8.45
N ASN A 99 18.63 6.76 8.40
CA ASN A 99 17.48 7.14 9.20
C ASN A 99 16.14 7.13 8.43
N ASP A 100 16.12 6.93 7.11
CA ASP A 100 14.88 6.92 6.33
C ASP A 100 14.25 5.52 6.34
N LYS A 101 12.96 5.43 6.68
CA LYS A 101 12.17 4.21 6.46
C LYS A 101 11.76 4.17 4.98
N ASP A 102 12.48 3.41 4.17
CA ASP A 102 12.12 3.23 2.77
C ASP A 102 10.88 2.33 2.64
N VAL A 103 9.75 2.96 2.33
CA VAL A 103 8.50 2.25 2.03
C VAL A 103 8.26 2.33 0.53
N PRO A 104 8.33 1.18 -0.18
CA PRO A 104 8.13 1.15 -1.62
C PRO A 104 6.79 1.78 -2.03
N GLY A 105 6.83 2.61 -3.08
CA GLY A 105 5.63 3.31 -3.58
C GLY A 105 5.50 4.76 -3.10
N LEU A 106 6.12 5.14 -1.97
CA LEU A 106 5.99 6.51 -1.42
C LEU A 106 6.88 7.54 -2.11
N ASN A 107 7.96 7.08 -2.75
CA ASN A 107 8.96 7.94 -3.38
C ASN A 107 8.82 8.02 -4.90
N ASN A 108 7.75 7.46 -5.46
CA ASN A 108 7.54 7.32 -6.90
C ASN A 108 7.84 8.62 -7.67
N ALA A 109 8.69 8.52 -8.69
CA ALA A 109 8.73 9.48 -9.77
C ALA A 109 7.38 9.45 -10.53
N THR A 110 6.95 10.61 -11.01
CA THR A 110 5.72 10.75 -11.79
C THR A 110 6.06 10.96 -13.26
N ILE A 111 5.41 10.20 -14.14
CA ILE A 111 5.40 10.43 -15.59
C ILE A 111 4.03 10.97 -15.94
N GLN A 112 4.00 12.23 -16.40
CA GLN A 112 2.78 12.99 -16.63
C GLN A 112 2.58 13.26 -18.11
N MET A 113 1.42 12.86 -18.63
CA MET A 113 0.99 13.24 -19.96
C MET A 113 0.36 14.64 -19.94
N LEU A 114 0.92 15.55 -20.74
CA LEU A 114 0.41 16.90 -20.98
C LEU A 114 -0.45 16.98 -22.25
N GLY A 115 -0.19 16.12 -23.23
CA GLY A 115 -0.99 16.00 -24.45
C GLY A 115 -2.25 15.14 -24.27
N THR A 116 -3.11 15.10 -25.28
CA THR A 116 -4.24 14.16 -25.32
C THR A 116 -3.79 12.87 -26.01
N ASP A 117 -3.04 12.04 -25.28
CA ASP A 117 -2.53 10.75 -25.75
C ASP A 117 -2.31 9.82 -24.55
N ASN A 118 -1.89 8.58 -24.81
CA ASN A 118 -1.41 7.67 -23.78
C ASN A 118 0.08 7.88 -23.47
N ILE A 119 0.57 7.38 -22.33
CA ILE A 119 1.97 7.56 -21.90
C ILE A 119 2.87 6.60 -22.66
N PHE A 120 2.51 5.31 -22.66
CA PHE A 120 3.30 4.26 -23.27
C PHE A 120 2.50 3.46 -24.29
N ARG A 121 3.15 3.14 -25.41
CA ARG A 121 2.72 2.10 -26.34
C ARG A 121 3.81 1.04 -26.38
N ILE A 122 3.48 -0.14 -25.88
CA ILE A 122 4.41 -1.23 -25.67
C ILE A 122 4.09 -2.30 -26.71
N ASP A 123 4.89 -2.35 -27.77
CA ASP A 123 4.73 -3.25 -28.91
C ASP A 123 6.06 -3.28 -29.68
N ASP A 124 6.73 -4.42 -29.69
CA ASP A 124 7.97 -4.64 -30.45
C ASP A 124 7.73 -5.22 -31.86
N SER A 125 6.47 -5.54 -32.16
CA SER A 125 5.97 -6.13 -33.40
C SER A 125 6.65 -7.45 -33.77
N LYS A 126 7.18 -8.18 -32.79
CA LYS A 126 7.77 -9.52 -32.94
C LYS A 126 6.81 -10.59 -32.40
N LYS A 127 7.20 -11.86 -32.61
CA LYS A 127 6.41 -13.03 -32.16
C LYS A 127 6.61 -13.36 -30.67
N THR A 128 7.77 -13.00 -30.13
CA THR A 128 8.16 -13.21 -28.73
C THR A 128 7.89 -11.93 -27.96
N LEU A 129 7.38 -12.06 -26.73
CA LEU A 129 7.10 -10.89 -25.91
C LEU A 129 8.38 -10.24 -25.39
N ALA A 130 8.48 -8.92 -25.55
CA ALA A 130 9.37 -8.11 -24.76
C ALA A 130 8.88 -8.04 -23.29
N THR A 131 9.81 -7.89 -22.36
CA THR A 131 9.51 -7.71 -20.94
C THR A 131 9.73 -6.26 -20.53
N VAL A 132 8.65 -5.61 -20.10
CA VAL A 132 8.67 -4.22 -19.63
C VAL A 132 8.26 -4.16 -18.17
N SER A 133 9.14 -3.62 -17.32
CA SER A 133 8.91 -3.52 -15.88
C SER A 133 8.89 -2.06 -15.42
N LEU A 134 7.80 -1.64 -14.78
CA LEU A 134 7.70 -0.34 -14.12
C LEU A 134 7.62 -0.58 -12.60
N ARG A 135 8.59 -0.04 -11.86
CA ARG A 135 8.69 -0.22 -10.41
C ARG A 135 8.80 1.11 -9.68
N GLU A 136 7.92 1.35 -8.72
CA GLU A 136 7.85 2.60 -7.97
C GLU A 136 7.68 3.81 -8.90
N ILE A 137 6.72 3.72 -9.83
CA ILE A 137 6.40 4.76 -10.82
C ILE A 137 4.95 5.20 -10.67
N THR A 138 4.71 6.49 -10.75
CA THR A 138 3.36 7.07 -10.88
C THR A 138 3.13 7.46 -12.34
N LEU A 139 2.04 6.99 -12.94
CA LEU A 139 1.58 7.38 -14.26
C LEU A 139 0.34 8.26 -14.12
N GLN A 140 0.46 9.49 -14.59
CA GLN A 140 -0.62 10.49 -14.57
C GLN A 140 -1.09 10.75 -16.01
N GLY A 141 -2.34 10.39 -16.28
CA GLY A 141 -2.96 10.62 -17.58
C GLY A 141 -3.29 12.09 -17.85
N CYS A 142 -3.75 12.35 -19.07
CA CYS A 142 -3.99 13.70 -19.59
C CYS A 142 -5.11 14.48 -18.87
N GLY A 143 -5.95 13.81 -18.08
CA GLY A 143 -7.07 14.42 -17.36
C GLY A 143 -8.24 14.89 -18.25
N ALA A 144 -8.17 14.68 -19.56
CA ALA A 144 -9.28 14.96 -20.49
C ALA A 144 -10.40 13.92 -20.38
N SER A 145 -11.54 14.18 -21.02
CA SER A 145 -12.65 13.22 -21.08
C SER A 145 -12.28 11.92 -21.79
N GLN A 146 -11.33 11.96 -22.72
CA GLN A 146 -10.72 10.81 -23.39
C GLN A 146 -9.29 11.17 -23.76
N CYS A 147 -8.30 10.43 -23.26
CA CYS A 147 -6.88 10.61 -23.57
C CYS A 147 -6.47 9.85 -24.83
N ALA A 148 -7.01 8.65 -25.03
CA ALA A 148 -6.74 7.82 -26.20
C ALA A 148 -7.94 6.92 -26.52
N GLU A 149 -7.93 6.25 -27.67
CA GLU A 149 -8.95 5.21 -27.96
C GLU A 149 -8.69 3.94 -27.13
N GLN A 150 -7.44 3.49 -27.09
CA GLN A 150 -7.02 2.26 -26.42
C GLN A 150 -5.90 2.56 -25.42
N GLY A 151 -6.18 2.32 -24.15
CA GLY A 151 -5.22 2.51 -23.07
C GLY A 151 -5.05 3.98 -22.72
N GLY A 152 -5.76 4.49 -21.73
CA GLY A 152 -5.67 5.91 -21.35
C GLY A 152 -4.34 6.29 -20.70
N LEU A 153 -3.57 5.30 -20.22
CA LEU A 153 -2.18 5.45 -19.80
C LEU A 153 -1.24 4.54 -20.59
N ILE A 154 -1.62 3.27 -20.77
CA ILE A 154 -0.78 2.26 -21.40
C ILE A 154 -1.57 1.46 -22.43
N TYR A 155 -1.04 1.40 -23.65
CA TYR A 155 -1.34 0.34 -24.61
C TYR A 155 -0.25 -0.74 -24.51
N ASN A 156 -0.64 -2.00 -24.29
CA ASN A 156 0.28 -3.12 -24.12
C ASN A 156 -0.03 -4.25 -25.10
N ASN A 157 0.99 -4.68 -25.84
CA ASN A 157 1.03 -5.90 -26.63
C ASN A 157 2.22 -6.81 -26.22
N GLU A 158 2.78 -6.59 -25.02
CA GLU A 158 3.96 -7.30 -24.52
C GLU A 158 3.74 -7.90 -23.11
N TYR A 159 4.78 -8.36 -22.42
CA TYR A 159 4.72 -8.66 -20.98
C TYR A 159 4.99 -7.38 -20.18
N LEU A 160 3.92 -6.79 -19.64
CA LEU A 160 3.99 -5.66 -18.73
C LEU A 160 3.94 -6.08 -17.26
N THR A 161 4.92 -5.66 -16.46
CA THR A 161 4.91 -5.79 -15.00
C THR A 161 4.87 -4.42 -14.33
N LEU A 162 3.93 -4.24 -13.40
CA LEU A 162 3.74 -3.05 -12.59
C LEU A 162 3.92 -3.41 -11.11
N GLU A 163 4.91 -2.84 -10.42
CA GLU A 163 5.13 -3.07 -8.99
C GLU A 163 5.24 -1.75 -8.21
N TYR A 164 4.45 -1.59 -7.14
CA TYR A 164 4.41 -0.34 -6.36
C TYR A 164 4.10 0.89 -7.21
N THR A 165 3.26 0.72 -8.23
CA THR A 165 2.91 1.78 -9.16
C THR A 165 1.61 2.47 -8.76
N ARG A 166 1.45 3.71 -9.18
CA ARG A 166 0.18 4.44 -9.10
C ARG A 166 -0.27 4.84 -10.50
N LEU A 167 -1.42 4.37 -10.96
CA LEU A 167 -1.98 4.69 -12.28
C LEU A 167 -3.26 5.49 -12.08
N TYR A 168 -3.28 6.74 -12.50
CA TYR A 168 -4.45 7.59 -12.30
C TYR A 168 -4.71 8.61 -13.40
N ASN A 169 -5.97 9.06 -13.46
CA ASN A 169 -6.49 10.03 -14.43
C ASN A 169 -6.29 9.61 -15.90
N GLY A 170 -6.19 8.32 -16.18
CA GLY A 170 -6.32 7.77 -17.53
C GLY A 170 -7.77 7.79 -17.99
N SER A 171 -8.00 8.11 -19.27
CA SER A 171 -9.32 8.01 -19.88
C SER A 171 -9.22 7.44 -21.30
N ALA A 172 -10.02 6.44 -21.65
CA ALA A 172 -10.04 5.88 -23.00
C ALA A 172 -11.40 5.26 -23.35
N ALA A 173 -11.63 4.91 -24.62
CA ALA A 173 -12.80 4.09 -24.96
C ALA A 173 -12.65 2.68 -24.37
N GLN A 174 -11.47 2.07 -24.52
CA GLN A 174 -11.12 0.76 -24.00
C GLN A 174 -9.86 0.86 -23.14
N GLY A 175 -9.91 0.40 -21.90
CA GLY A 175 -8.73 0.37 -21.04
C GLY A 175 -8.40 1.74 -20.47
N GLY A 176 -9.16 2.22 -19.48
CA GLY A 176 -9.00 3.57 -18.95
C GLY A 176 -7.59 3.83 -18.42
N ALA A 177 -7.04 2.88 -17.66
CA ALA A 177 -5.62 2.85 -17.35
C ALA A 177 -4.85 2.05 -18.41
N ILE A 178 -5.22 0.78 -18.61
CA ILE A 178 -4.47 -0.16 -19.43
C ILE A 178 -5.39 -0.81 -20.47
N TYR A 179 -4.97 -0.77 -21.73
CA TYR A 179 -5.45 -1.68 -22.76
C TYR A 179 -4.38 -2.74 -23.02
N ASN A 180 -4.75 -4.01 -22.87
CA ASN A 180 -3.93 -5.15 -23.19
C ASN A 180 -4.48 -5.83 -24.45
N MET A 181 -3.63 -6.03 -25.45
CA MET A 181 -4.02 -6.68 -26.69
C MET A 181 -4.50 -8.11 -26.41
N GLY A 182 -3.80 -8.86 -25.56
CA GLY A 182 -4.28 -10.06 -24.87
C GLY A 182 -4.84 -11.17 -25.76
N GLN A 183 -4.56 -11.13 -27.07
CA GLN A 183 -5.04 -12.08 -28.05
C GLN A 183 -3.82 -12.62 -28.80
N PRO A 184 -3.52 -13.93 -28.70
CA PRO A 184 -2.47 -14.51 -29.54
C PRO A 184 -2.99 -14.57 -30.99
N GLU A 185 -2.20 -14.06 -31.93
CA GLU A 185 -2.33 -14.43 -33.33
C GLU A 185 -1.69 -15.81 -33.54
N ALA A 186 -1.93 -16.46 -34.68
CA ALA A 186 -1.26 -17.72 -34.99
C ALA A 186 0.26 -17.53 -34.92
N GLU A 187 0.91 -18.29 -34.03
CA GLU A 187 2.36 -18.25 -33.75
C GLU A 187 2.88 -17.06 -32.90
N THR A 188 2.02 -16.23 -32.28
CA THR A 188 2.44 -15.20 -31.32
C THR A 188 2.02 -15.52 -29.89
N ALA A 189 2.85 -15.15 -28.92
CA ALA A 189 2.47 -15.23 -27.51
C ALA A 189 1.45 -14.13 -27.18
N ALA A 190 0.48 -14.43 -26.30
CA ALA A 190 -0.50 -13.44 -25.87
C ALA A 190 0.12 -12.46 -24.88
N SER A 191 -0.08 -11.16 -25.10
CA SER A 191 0.40 -10.14 -24.17
C SER A 191 -0.26 -10.27 -22.80
N ILE A 192 0.49 -9.98 -21.74
CA ILE A 192 0.06 -10.19 -20.36
C ILE A 192 0.39 -8.98 -19.48
N VAL A 193 -0.52 -8.69 -18.55
CA VAL A 193 -0.35 -7.61 -17.55
C VAL A 193 -0.25 -8.21 -16.15
N GLU A 194 0.86 -7.94 -15.47
CA GLU A 194 1.06 -8.29 -14.06
C GLU A 194 1.08 -7.04 -13.18
N ILE A 195 0.20 -6.98 -12.19
CA ILE A 195 0.06 -5.84 -11.27
C ILE A 195 0.26 -6.32 -9.84
N LYS A 196 1.26 -5.76 -9.16
CA LYS A 196 1.63 -6.11 -7.79
C LYS A 196 1.68 -4.86 -6.93
N SER A 197 1.01 -4.91 -5.78
CA SER A 197 1.16 -3.88 -4.74
C SER A 197 0.98 -2.46 -5.25
N SER A 198 0.01 -2.28 -6.16
CA SER A 198 -0.17 -1.03 -6.91
C SER A 198 -1.53 -0.40 -6.61
N LEU A 199 -1.62 0.90 -6.85
CA LEU A 199 -2.84 1.69 -6.72
C LEU A 199 -3.33 2.11 -8.11
N ILE A 200 -4.52 1.68 -8.50
CA ILE A 200 -5.16 2.12 -9.74
C ILE A 200 -6.42 2.89 -9.39
N GLU A 201 -6.44 4.18 -9.72
CA GLU A 201 -7.53 5.05 -9.27
C GLU A 201 -7.97 6.12 -10.25
N ASN A 202 -9.26 6.48 -10.18
CA ASN A 202 -9.85 7.57 -10.97
C ASN A 202 -9.60 7.46 -12.48
N ASN A 203 -9.52 6.23 -13.01
CA ASN A 203 -9.45 5.99 -14.45
C ASN A 203 -10.86 5.80 -15.01
N LYS A 204 -11.05 6.15 -16.28
CA LYS A 204 -12.37 6.16 -16.93
C LYS A 204 -12.34 5.44 -18.26
N ALA A 205 -13.35 4.62 -18.53
CA ALA A 205 -13.55 4.09 -19.87
C ALA A 205 -15.00 3.74 -20.17
N LEU A 206 -15.29 3.53 -21.46
CA LEU A 206 -16.52 2.82 -21.82
C LEU A 206 -16.40 1.37 -21.32
N ALA A 207 -15.31 0.68 -21.66
CA ALA A 207 -15.02 -0.66 -21.20
C ALA A 207 -13.64 -0.77 -20.54
N GLY A 208 -13.57 -1.44 -19.38
CA GLY A 208 -12.31 -1.73 -18.71
C GLY A 208 -11.59 -0.50 -18.17
N ALA A 209 -12.22 0.29 -17.28
CA ALA A 209 -11.58 1.50 -16.74
C ALA A 209 -10.24 1.23 -16.03
N ILE A 210 -10.08 0.07 -15.38
CA ILE A 210 -8.80 -0.39 -14.82
C ILE A 210 -8.00 -1.11 -15.92
N LEU A 211 -8.59 -2.14 -16.49
CA LEU A 211 -7.94 -2.98 -17.49
C LEU A 211 -8.98 -3.45 -18.51
N TYR A 212 -8.71 -3.20 -19.78
CA TYR A 212 -9.34 -3.92 -20.88
C TYR A 212 -8.35 -4.94 -21.42
N THR A 213 -8.79 -6.18 -21.65
CA THR A 213 -7.99 -7.21 -22.30
C THR A 213 -8.85 -8.02 -23.27
N HIS A 214 -8.31 -8.44 -24.42
CA HIS A 214 -9.11 -9.30 -25.31
C HIS A 214 -9.38 -10.66 -24.68
N ALA A 215 -8.36 -11.41 -24.26
CA ALA A 215 -8.55 -12.62 -23.46
C ALA A 215 -8.11 -12.38 -22.00
N PRO A 216 -8.54 -13.23 -21.05
CA PRO A 216 -8.09 -13.21 -19.66
C PRO A 216 -6.58 -13.49 -19.52
N GLU A 217 -5.76 -12.47 -19.77
CA GLU A 217 -4.29 -12.52 -19.70
C GLU A 217 -3.79 -11.45 -18.72
N PHE A 218 -4.01 -11.70 -17.42
CA PHE A 218 -3.56 -10.81 -16.35
C PHE A 218 -3.32 -11.55 -15.04
N ARG A 219 -2.45 -10.97 -14.20
CA ARG A 219 -2.12 -11.47 -12.85
C ARG A 219 -2.06 -10.30 -11.89
N ILE A 220 -2.98 -10.25 -10.94
CA ILE A 220 -3.10 -9.11 -10.04
C ILE A 220 -3.00 -9.59 -8.60
N SER A 221 -2.14 -8.95 -7.80
CA SER A 221 -2.02 -9.26 -6.39
C SER A 221 -1.78 -8.02 -5.52
N ASN A 222 -2.25 -8.09 -4.27
CA ASN A 222 -1.91 -7.16 -3.20
C ASN A 222 -2.21 -5.68 -3.53
N SER A 223 -3.22 -5.39 -4.35
CA SER A 223 -3.42 -4.08 -4.97
C SER A 223 -4.73 -3.43 -4.52
N VAL A 224 -4.83 -2.11 -4.71
CA VAL A 224 -6.04 -1.33 -4.41
C VAL A 224 -6.57 -0.67 -5.67
N PHE A 225 -7.88 -0.79 -5.87
CA PHE A 225 -8.60 -0.25 -7.01
C PHE A 225 -9.72 0.64 -6.53
N ARG A 226 -9.65 1.94 -6.80
CA ARG A 226 -10.65 2.87 -6.30
C ARG A 226 -11.10 3.94 -7.27
N GLU A 227 -12.38 4.28 -7.20
CA GLU A 227 -12.92 5.43 -7.94
C GLU A 227 -12.77 5.33 -9.46
N ASN A 228 -12.55 4.13 -10.00
CA ASN A 228 -12.53 3.91 -11.45
C ASN A 228 -13.95 3.83 -11.99
N ASN A 229 -14.14 4.19 -13.26
CA ASN A 229 -15.47 4.36 -13.83
C ASN A 229 -15.59 3.72 -15.22
N THR A 230 -16.24 2.55 -15.27
CA THR A 230 -16.70 1.90 -16.50
C THR A 230 -18.18 2.23 -16.73
N THR A 231 -18.52 2.77 -17.90
CA THR A 231 -19.88 3.23 -18.20
C THR A 231 -20.68 2.32 -19.14
N GLN A 232 -20.03 1.42 -19.89
CA GLN A 232 -20.72 0.54 -20.82
C GLN A 232 -21.44 -0.60 -20.09
N THR A 233 -22.72 -0.78 -20.39
CA THR A 233 -23.53 -1.92 -19.92
C THR A 233 -22.93 -3.24 -20.40
N GLY A 234 -22.87 -4.24 -19.52
CA GLY A 234 -22.27 -5.56 -19.82
C GLY A 234 -20.74 -5.57 -19.79
N SER A 235 -20.11 -4.44 -19.46
CA SER A 235 -18.68 -4.34 -19.18
C SER A 235 -18.42 -4.27 -17.66
N SER A 236 -17.14 -4.29 -17.30
CA SER A 236 -16.61 -4.18 -15.95
C SER A 236 -15.36 -3.29 -15.92
N ASN A 237 -14.82 -3.01 -14.73
CA ASN A 237 -13.60 -2.23 -14.55
C ASN A 237 -12.36 -3.00 -14.99
N ILE A 238 -12.29 -4.29 -14.66
CA ILE A 238 -11.38 -5.26 -15.26
C ILE A 238 -12.22 -6.07 -16.24
N TYR A 239 -12.00 -5.89 -17.54
CA TYR A 239 -12.86 -6.45 -18.58
C TYR A 239 -12.07 -7.34 -19.53
N SER A 240 -12.49 -8.61 -19.63
CA SER A 240 -12.08 -9.52 -20.69
C SER A 240 -13.13 -9.52 -21.80
N ALA A 241 -12.75 -9.21 -23.04
CA ALA A 241 -13.69 -9.07 -24.16
C ALA A 241 -14.12 -10.41 -24.76
N SER A 242 -13.20 -11.36 -24.89
CA SER A 242 -13.35 -12.73 -25.43
C SER A 242 -13.08 -13.82 -24.37
N ARG A 243 -13.67 -15.00 -24.56
CA ARG A 243 -13.39 -16.18 -23.72
C ARG A 243 -12.06 -16.81 -24.14
N LEU A 244 -11.43 -17.54 -23.22
CA LEU A 244 -10.32 -18.42 -23.59
C LEU A 244 -10.84 -19.59 -24.43
N GLU A 245 -10.00 -20.09 -25.34
CA GLU A 245 -10.24 -21.38 -25.99
C GLU A 245 -10.23 -22.49 -24.94
N GLU A 246 -11.17 -23.43 -25.01
CA GLU A 246 -11.40 -24.45 -23.97
C GLU A 246 -10.15 -25.26 -23.61
N ASN A 247 -9.32 -25.59 -24.60
CA ASN A 247 -8.05 -26.30 -24.42
C ASN A 247 -6.96 -25.49 -23.70
N LYS A 248 -7.13 -24.17 -23.56
CA LYS A 248 -6.22 -23.27 -22.84
C LYS A 248 -6.69 -22.98 -21.40
N ILE A 249 -7.83 -23.52 -20.99
CA ILE A 249 -8.43 -23.30 -19.67
C ILE A 249 -8.00 -24.41 -18.72
N THR A 250 -7.35 -24.03 -17.63
CA THR A 250 -7.00 -24.94 -16.55
C THR A 250 -8.22 -25.40 -15.79
N ASP A 251 -8.21 -26.64 -15.30
CA ASP A 251 -9.29 -27.12 -14.44
C ASP A 251 -9.21 -26.47 -13.06
N PHE A 252 -10.39 -26.19 -12.47
CA PHE A 252 -10.51 -25.84 -11.07
C PHE A 252 -9.71 -26.83 -10.19
N PRO A 253 -8.98 -26.40 -9.15
CA PRO A 253 -8.90 -25.04 -8.61
C PRO A 253 -7.81 -24.14 -9.22
N GLN A 254 -7.20 -24.53 -10.34
CA GLN A 254 -6.18 -23.71 -11.00
C GLN A 254 -6.82 -22.64 -11.88
N ALA A 255 -6.20 -21.46 -11.93
CA ALA A 255 -6.62 -20.36 -12.80
C ALA A 255 -5.45 -19.90 -13.69
N ARG A 256 -5.78 -19.43 -14.89
CA ARG A 256 -4.83 -18.84 -15.84
C ARG A 256 -4.62 -17.35 -15.57
N ALA A 257 -5.70 -16.65 -15.22
CA ALA A 257 -5.70 -15.25 -14.81
C ALA A 257 -6.30 -15.12 -13.42
N TRP A 258 -5.80 -14.17 -12.63
CA TRP A 258 -6.27 -14.03 -11.25
C TRP A 258 -6.19 -12.63 -10.69
N VAL A 259 -7.03 -12.39 -9.67
CA VAL A 259 -6.96 -11.25 -8.77
C VAL A 259 -6.98 -11.76 -7.34
N ASN A 260 -5.91 -11.48 -6.61
CA ASN A 260 -5.64 -12.07 -5.31
C ASN A 260 -5.34 -10.99 -4.25
N SER A 261 -5.79 -11.18 -3.00
CA SER A 261 -5.43 -10.34 -1.85
C SER A 261 -5.58 -8.82 -2.12
N SER A 262 -6.68 -8.40 -2.74
CA SER A 262 -6.84 -7.03 -3.26
C SER A 262 -8.18 -6.40 -2.85
N THR A 263 -8.20 -5.06 -2.76
CA THR A 263 -9.37 -4.28 -2.34
C THR A 263 -9.96 -3.45 -3.47
N PHE A 264 -11.29 -3.43 -3.57
CA PHE A 264 -12.05 -2.61 -4.50
C PHE A 264 -13.05 -1.73 -3.75
N LEU A 265 -13.02 -0.42 -3.99
CA LEU A 265 -13.96 0.54 -3.39
C LEU A 265 -14.31 1.71 -4.29
N LYS A 266 -15.56 2.20 -4.19
CA LYS A 266 -16.05 3.38 -4.93
C LYS A 266 -15.92 3.30 -6.45
N ASN A 267 -15.74 2.12 -7.02
CA ASN A 267 -15.72 1.98 -8.48
C ASN A 267 -17.15 2.02 -9.04
N GLN A 268 -17.33 2.58 -10.24
CA GLN A 268 -18.58 2.57 -11.01
C GLN A 268 -18.53 1.46 -12.05
N GLY A 269 -19.67 0.79 -12.27
CA GLY A 269 -19.79 -0.46 -13.01
C GLY A 269 -19.43 -1.69 -12.18
N HIS A 270 -19.56 -2.88 -12.77
CA HIS A 270 -19.08 -4.12 -12.17
C HIS A 270 -17.55 -4.11 -12.01
N ILE A 271 -17.05 -4.80 -11.00
CA ILE A 271 -15.60 -4.88 -10.75
C ILE A 271 -14.89 -5.66 -11.86
N ILE A 272 -15.39 -6.88 -12.12
CA ILE A 272 -14.80 -7.78 -13.09
C ILE A 272 -15.89 -8.68 -13.69
N ASN A 273 -15.74 -9.02 -14.96
CA ASN A 273 -16.50 -10.09 -15.60
C ASN A 273 -15.71 -11.41 -15.45
N LEU A 274 -16.10 -12.21 -14.46
CA LEU A 274 -15.47 -13.49 -14.15
C LEU A 274 -15.83 -14.51 -15.23
N ARG A 275 -14.83 -14.95 -15.98
CA ARG A 275 -14.94 -15.94 -17.05
C ARG A 275 -14.21 -17.22 -16.69
N ASP A 276 -14.45 -18.27 -17.45
CA ASP A 276 -13.67 -19.51 -17.34
C ASP A 276 -12.16 -19.24 -17.44
N GLY A 277 -11.39 -19.79 -16.50
CA GLY A 277 -9.95 -19.56 -16.36
C GLY A 277 -9.58 -18.36 -15.48
N ILE A 278 -10.55 -17.58 -14.97
CA ILE A 278 -10.34 -16.49 -14.01
C ILE A 278 -10.59 -17.00 -12.58
N GLY A 279 -9.59 -16.81 -11.71
CA GLY A 279 -9.67 -17.08 -10.28
C GLY A 279 -9.64 -15.80 -9.44
N LEU A 280 -10.57 -15.65 -8.51
CA LEU A 280 -10.61 -14.54 -7.56
C LEU A 280 -10.45 -15.08 -6.15
N ASN A 281 -9.46 -14.60 -5.39
CA ASN A 281 -9.17 -15.12 -4.06
C ASN A 281 -8.82 -14.02 -3.06
N ASN A 282 -9.29 -14.14 -1.82
CA ASN A 282 -9.01 -13.19 -0.74
C ASN A 282 -9.27 -11.72 -1.14
N LEU A 283 -10.43 -11.41 -1.71
CA LEU A 283 -10.79 -10.05 -2.13
C LEU A 283 -11.67 -9.34 -1.09
N THR A 284 -11.51 -8.03 -0.96
CA THR A 284 -12.47 -7.17 -0.25
C THR A 284 -13.11 -6.20 -1.25
N ILE A 285 -14.38 -6.44 -1.58
CA ILE A 285 -15.14 -5.65 -2.56
C ILE A 285 -16.29 -4.95 -1.83
N VAL A 286 -16.12 -3.66 -1.52
CA VAL A 286 -17.08 -2.90 -0.70
C VAL A 286 -17.26 -1.47 -1.21
N GLY A 287 -18.51 -1.02 -1.28
CA GLY A 287 -18.86 0.36 -1.61
C GLY A 287 -18.67 0.74 -3.07
N ASN A 288 -18.73 -0.24 -3.98
CA ASN A 288 -18.74 -0.04 -5.43
C ASN A 288 -20.18 0.04 -5.94
N GLN A 289 -20.42 0.53 -7.16
CA GLN A 289 -21.76 0.55 -7.75
C GLN A 289 -22.34 -0.86 -7.91
N ALA A 290 -21.48 -1.83 -8.27
CA ALA A 290 -21.82 -3.24 -8.35
C ALA A 290 -20.57 -4.10 -8.06
N GLY A 291 -20.79 -5.34 -7.62
CA GLY A 291 -19.73 -6.32 -7.38
C GLY A 291 -19.33 -7.06 -8.66
N ILE A 292 -19.32 -8.39 -8.62
CA ILE A 292 -18.81 -9.25 -9.69
C ILE A 292 -19.92 -9.61 -10.69
N LEU A 293 -19.58 -9.62 -11.98
CA LEU A 293 -20.40 -10.19 -13.04
C LEU A 293 -19.85 -11.59 -13.39
N PHE A 294 -20.58 -12.65 -13.09
CA PHE A 294 -20.20 -14.04 -13.32
C PHE A 294 -20.65 -14.52 -14.70
N ASP A 295 -19.73 -15.11 -15.47
CA ASP A 295 -19.93 -15.58 -16.85
C ASP A 295 -18.96 -16.72 -17.20
N ALA A 296 -18.98 -17.80 -16.43
CA ALA A 296 -18.14 -18.99 -16.58
C ALA A 296 -18.98 -20.28 -16.80
N PRO A 297 -19.57 -20.48 -17.98
CA PRO A 297 -20.44 -21.62 -18.29
C PRO A 297 -19.74 -22.98 -18.29
N LEU A 298 -18.40 -23.04 -18.36
CA LEU A 298 -17.66 -24.30 -18.26
C LEU A 298 -17.33 -24.69 -16.81
N GLY A 299 -17.68 -23.86 -15.83
CA GLY A 299 -17.41 -24.10 -14.43
C GLY A 299 -15.93 -24.10 -14.08
N LYS A 300 -15.11 -23.34 -14.83
CA LYS A 300 -13.67 -23.19 -14.63
C LYS A 300 -13.26 -21.79 -14.17
N GLY A 301 -14.23 -20.95 -13.81
CA GLY A 301 -14.02 -19.69 -13.11
C GLY A 301 -14.44 -19.81 -11.64
N TYR A 302 -13.74 -19.11 -10.73
CA TYR A 302 -14.07 -19.20 -9.31
C TYR A 302 -13.88 -17.91 -8.51
N LEU A 303 -14.60 -17.83 -7.40
CA LEU A 303 -14.44 -16.83 -6.34
C LEU A 303 -14.31 -17.53 -4.99
N ALA A 304 -13.24 -17.25 -4.25
CA ALA A 304 -12.95 -17.90 -2.98
C ALA A 304 -12.48 -16.95 -1.88
N ASN A 305 -12.76 -17.33 -0.62
CA ASN A 305 -12.22 -16.72 0.60
C ASN A 305 -12.36 -15.18 0.66
N SER A 306 -13.40 -14.61 0.07
CA SER A 306 -13.54 -13.17 -0.17
C SER A 306 -14.71 -12.55 0.60
N ILE A 307 -14.70 -11.23 0.72
CA ILE A 307 -15.78 -10.40 1.27
C ILE A 307 -16.36 -9.56 0.14
N ILE A 308 -17.64 -9.74 -0.17
CA ILE A 308 -18.34 -9.01 -1.23
C ILE A 308 -19.67 -8.52 -0.65
N LEU A 309 -19.65 -7.31 -0.12
CA LEU A 309 -20.76 -6.73 0.64
C LEU A 309 -20.86 -5.23 0.36
N GLY A 310 -22.05 -4.66 0.50
CA GLY A 310 -22.23 -3.21 0.45
C GLY A 310 -21.91 -2.62 -0.91
N ASN A 311 -22.30 -3.29 -2.00
CA ASN A 311 -22.18 -2.75 -3.35
C ASN A 311 -23.60 -2.50 -3.90
N PRO A 312 -24.15 -1.27 -3.81
CA PRO A 312 -23.56 -0.03 -3.27
C PRO A 312 -23.70 0.17 -1.75
N TYR A 313 -22.91 1.12 -1.22
CA TYR A 313 -22.92 1.59 0.16
C TYR A 313 -22.65 3.11 0.22
N PRO A 314 -23.28 3.89 1.13
CA PRO A 314 -24.33 3.48 2.06
C PRO A 314 -25.71 3.45 1.36
N GLY A 315 -26.33 2.27 1.31
CA GLY A 315 -27.68 2.09 0.74
C GLY A 315 -27.73 1.79 -0.75
N GLY A 316 -28.95 1.61 -1.26
CA GLY A 316 -29.24 1.08 -2.60
C GLY A 316 -29.52 -0.43 -2.59
N GLN A 317 -30.13 -0.92 -3.67
CA GLN A 317 -30.34 -2.36 -3.86
C GLN A 317 -28.97 -3.02 -4.04
N GLN A 318 -28.68 -4.01 -3.19
CA GLN A 318 -27.42 -4.74 -3.23
C GLN A 318 -27.28 -5.52 -4.54
N THR A 319 -26.14 -5.34 -5.20
CA THR A 319 -25.73 -5.96 -6.46
C THR A 319 -24.32 -6.54 -6.32
N ASN A 320 -24.09 -7.32 -5.26
CA ASN A 320 -22.78 -7.91 -4.97
C ASN A 320 -22.39 -8.98 -6.00
N CYS A 321 -23.38 -9.73 -6.50
CA CYS A 321 -23.19 -10.74 -7.52
C CYS A 321 -24.28 -10.62 -8.60
N ALA A 322 -23.87 -10.67 -9.86
CA ALA A 322 -24.75 -10.78 -11.01
C ALA A 322 -24.30 -11.95 -11.88
N PHE A 323 -25.22 -12.77 -12.36
CA PHE A 323 -24.91 -13.99 -13.11
C PHE A 323 -25.42 -13.87 -14.54
N ALA A 324 -24.56 -14.18 -15.51
CA ALA A 324 -24.95 -14.37 -16.89
C ALA A 324 -25.77 -15.65 -17.06
N GLU A 325 -26.44 -15.76 -18.20
CA GLU A 325 -27.18 -16.98 -18.55
C GLU A 325 -26.21 -18.17 -18.66
N ASN A 326 -26.60 -19.32 -18.08
CA ASN A 326 -25.80 -20.54 -18.03
C ASN A 326 -24.48 -20.44 -17.25
N ASP A 327 -24.28 -19.42 -16.42
CA ASP A 327 -23.11 -19.37 -15.53
C ASP A 327 -23.02 -20.63 -14.66
N GLN A 328 -21.80 -21.17 -14.52
CA GLN A 328 -21.47 -22.32 -13.68
C GLN A 328 -20.28 -21.98 -12.75
N SER A 329 -20.06 -20.70 -12.46
CA SER A 329 -18.94 -20.24 -11.63
C SER A 329 -18.93 -20.92 -10.25
N ILE A 330 -17.74 -21.25 -9.76
CA ILE A 330 -17.58 -21.91 -8.46
C ILE A 330 -17.35 -20.86 -7.37
N LEU A 331 -18.26 -20.74 -6.42
CA LEU A 331 -18.13 -19.84 -5.28
C LEU A 331 -17.87 -20.65 -4.00
N GLN A 332 -16.74 -20.40 -3.33
CA GLN A 332 -16.35 -21.11 -2.10
C GLN A 332 -15.98 -20.17 -0.96
N ASN A 333 -16.54 -20.41 0.23
CA ASN A 333 -16.09 -19.80 1.48
C ASN A 333 -16.05 -18.26 1.47
N ASN A 334 -17.01 -17.61 0.79
CA ASN A 334 -17.10 -16.16 0.76
C ASN A 334 -18.09 -15.64 1.79
N LEU A 335 -17.90 -14.40 2.25
CA LEU A 335 -18.89 -13.65 3.00
C LEU A 335 -19.64 -12.72 2.05
N VAL A 336 -20.92 -12.98 1.85
CA VAL A 336 -21.74 -12.37 0.79
C VAL A 336 -23.17 -12.08 1.27
N SER A 337 -23.96 -11.42 0.44
CA SER A 337 -25.42 -11.33 0.58
C SER A 337 -26.15 -12.40 -0.22
N GLN A 338 -27.46 -12.53 -0.01
CA GLN A 338 -28.25 -13.66 -0.50
C GLN A 338 -28.28 -13.80 -2.03
N GLU A 339 -28.18 -12.69 -2.78
CA GLU A 339 -28.20 -12.72 -4.24
C GLU A 339 -27.00 -13.46 -4.85
N CYS A 340 -25.92 -13.65 -4.08
CA CYS A 340 -24.76 -14.43 -4.50
C CYS A 340 -24.95 -15.95 -4.41
N GLY A 341 -26.03 -16.42 -3.79
CA GLY A 341 -26.30 -17.84 -3.60
C GLY A 341 -25.35 -18.54 -2.60
N LEU A 342 -25.69 -19.80 -2.27
CA LEU A 342 -24.96 -20.60 -1.29
C LEU A 342 -23.58 -21.04 -1.79
N GLY A 343 -23.30 -20.89 -3.08
CA GLY A 343 -22.06 -21.37 -3.70
C GLY A 343 -21.98 -22.89 -3.74
N ALA A 344 -20.75 -23.41 -3.73
CA ALA A 344 -20.48 -24.83 -3.81
C ALA A 344 -20.98 -25.58 -2.57
N THR A 345 -21.43 -26.83 -2.74
CA THR A 345 -21.87 -27.70 -1.64
C THR A 345 -20.77 -27.92 -0.60
N HIS A 346 -19.52 -28.07 -1.07
CA HIS A 346 -18.36 -28.09 -0.21
C HIS A 346 -17.80 -26.69 -0.08
N TYR A 347 -17.67 -26.24 1.18
CA TYR A 347 -17.21 -24.90 1.54
C TYR A 347 -18.16 -23.81 1.02
N PRO A 348 -19.45 -23.83 1.42
CA PRO A 348 -20.43 -22.87 0.94
C PRO A 348 -20.08 -21.44 1.37
N ASN A 349 -20.69 -20.49 0.68
CA ASN A 349 -20.72 -19.11 1.11
C ASN A 349 -21.44 -18.97 2.47
N GLU A 350 -21.05 -17.96 3.22
CA GLU A 350 -21.73 -17.50 4.41
C GLU A 350 -22.49 -16.21 4.10
N TYR A 351 -23.78 -16.17 4.42
CA TYR A 351 -24.56 -14.95 4.28
C TYR A 351 -24.34 -14.03 5.46
N TRP A 352 -23.97 -12.79 5.17
CA TRP A 352 -23.89 -11.77 6.18
C TRP A 352 -25.30 -11.35 6.63
N SER A 353 -25.57 -11.49 7.92
CA SER A 353 -26.85 -11.16 8.57
C SER A 353 -26.79 -9.87 9.41
N GLY A 354 -25.66 -9.18 9.41
CA GLY A 354 -25.46 -7.96 10.17
C GLY A 354 -26.18 -6.75 9.57
N THR A 355 -26.31 -5.69 10.37
CA THR A 355 -26.98 -4.44 9.96
C THR A 355 -26.01 -3.28 9.72
N GLN A 356 -24.77 -3.37 10.23
CA GLN A 356 -23.74 -2.33 10.10
C GLN A 356 -22.46 -2.91 9.52
N LEU A 357 -22.06 -2.44 8.33
CA LEU A 357 -20.89 -2.96 7.63
C LEU A 357 -19.61 -2.18 7.99
N ILE A 358 -19.67 -0.85 7.92
CA ILE A 358 -18.54 0.06 8.11
C ILE A 358 -18.73 0.85 9.40
N ALA A 359 -17.68 0.93 10.23
CA ALA A 359 -17.71 1.65 11.50
C ALA A 359 -17.79 3.17 11.27
N GLY A 360 -18.98 3.74 11.44
CA GLY A 360 -19.30 5.12 11.06
C GLY A 360 -20.20 5.22 9.83
N GLU A 361 -20.28 6.43 9.25
CA GLU A 361 -21.23 6.72 8.16
C GLU A 361 -20.55 6.85 6.79
N THR A 362 -19.22 6.86 6.77
CA THR A 362 -18.44 7.09 5.56
C THR A 362 -17.56 5.88 5.25
N LEU A 363 -17.40 5.57 3.97
CA LEU A 363 -16.58 4.44 3.51
C LEU A 363 -15.07 4.68 3.73
N GLN A 364 -14.65 5.91 3.97
CA GLN A 364 -13.26 6.30 4.18
C GLN A 364 -13.14 7.21 5.40
N GLY A 365 -12.19 6.95 6.29
CA GLY A 365 -11.99 7.74 7.49
C GLY A 365 -11.32 6.97 8.63
N ALA A 366 -11.29 7.59 9.81
CA ALA A 366 -10.82 6.93 11.03
C ALA A 366 -11.83 5.87 11.51
N CYS A 367 -11.32 4.79 12.11
CA CYS A 367 -12.17 3.79 12.72
C CYS A 367 -12.73 4.29 14.06
N LYS A 368 -14.04 4.12 14.26
CA LYS A 368 -14.67 4.40 15.55
C LYS A 368 -14.26 3.37 16.60
N SER A 369 -14.18 3.82 17.85
CA SER A 369 -13.89 2.95 18.99
C SER A 369 -14.99 1.90 19.19
N MET A 370 -14.72 0.86 19.98
CA MET A 370 -15.69 -0.20 20.26
C MET A 370 -16.91 0.31 21.04
N SER A 371 -16.75 1.33 21.89
CA SER A 371 -17.88 2.01 22.55
C SER A 371 -18.70 2.89 21.61
N GLN A 372 -18.05 3.51 20.62
CA GLN A 372 -18.72 4.40 19.67
C GLN A 372 -19.48 3.63 18.57
N ASP A 373 -18.97 2.47 18.18
CA ASP A 373 -19.58 1.62 17.14
C ASP A 373 -19.29 0.14 17.42
N PRO A 374 -20.16 -0.57 18.17
CA PRO A 374 -19.88 -1.94 18.62
C PRO A 374 -20.19 -3.03 17.58
N ASN A 375 -20.94 -2.73 16.52
CA ASN A 375 -21.51 -3.77 15.64
C ASN A 375 -20.97 -3.77 14.21
N SER A 376 -20.24 -2.72 13.80
CA SER A 376 -19.73 -2.64 12.43
C SER A 376 -18.59 -3.59 12.15
N LEU A 377 -18.72 -4.40 11.10
CA LEU A 377 -17.79 -5.49 10.77
C LEU A 377 -16.39 -5.04 10.31
N LEU A 378 -16.31 -3.89 9.63
CA LEU A 378 -15.07 -3.34 9.09
C LEU A 378 -14.87 -1.91 9.59
N CYS A 379 -13.62 -1.52 9.79
CA CYS A 379 -13.27 -0.09 9.83
C CYS A 379 -13.44 0.54 8.44
N PRO A 380 -13.72 1.85 8.34
CA PRO A 380 -13.63 2.56 7.08
C PRO A 380 -12.25 2.37 6.43
N TYR A 381 -12.21 2.45 5.10
CA TYR A 381 -10.95 2.43 4.37
C TYR A 381 -10.08 3.59 4.86
N SER A 382 -8.87 3.27 5.27
CA SER A 382 -7.88 4.25 5.67
C SER A 382 -6.52 3.86 5.12
N GLN A 383 -5.70 4.87 4.86
CA GLN A 383 -4.30 4.69 4.52
C GLN A 383 -3.50 5.14 5.74
N PRO A 384 -2.88 4.22 6.49
CA PRO A 384 -2.01 4.59 7.59
C PRO A 384 -0.88 5.52 7.15
N LYS A 385 -0.32 6.24 8.12
CA LYS A 385 0.86 7.07 7.86
C LYS A 385 2.01 6.18 7.39
N ASP A 386 2.80 6.69 6.44
CA ASP A 386 3.98 6.02 5.92
C ASP A 386 3.68 4.66 5.25
N THR A 387 2.46 4.45 4.71
CA THR A 387 2.15 3.29 3.86
C THR A 387 1.72 3.73 2.46
N PHE A 388 2.02 2.92 1.45
CA PHE A 388 1.63 3.21 0.06
C PHE A 388 0.14 2.93 -0.22
N LEU A 389 -0.38 1.82 0.31
CA LEU A 389 -1.77 1.40 0.13
C LEU A 389 -2.54 1.52 1.44
N GLY A 390 -3.83 1.85 1.33
CA GLY A 390 -4.79 1.75 2.42
C GLY A 390 -5.58 0.45 2.36
N TYR A 391 -6.40 0.20 3.38
CA TYR A 391 -7.18 -1.03 3.49
C TYR A 391 -8.42 -0.85 4.38
N PHE A 392 -9.38 -1.78 4.23
CA PHE A 392 -10.44 -1.98 5.23
C PHE A 392 -9.92 -2.96 6.29
N ARG A 393 -9.82 -2.52 7.55
CA ARG A 393 -9.43 -3.39 8.66
C ARG A 393 -10.65 -4.16 9.17
N PRO A 394 -10.64 -5.51 9.17
CA PRO A 394 -11.69 -6.28 9.84
C PRO A 394 -11.71 -6.02 11.34
N ARG A 395 -12.90 -6.05 11.96
CA ARG A 395 -13.07 -5.80 13.39
C ARG A 395 -13.47 -7.07 14.12
N ILE A 396 -12.93 -7.24 15.32
CA ILE A 396 -13.34 -8.31 16.25
C ILE A 396 -14.35 -7.69 17.22
N LEU A 397 -15.63 -7.98 17.02
CA LEU A 397 -16.73 -7.30 17.70
C LEU A 397 -16.88 -7.76 19.14
N LEU A 398 -17.36 -6.85 20.00
CA LEU A 398 -17.57 -7.16 21.42
C LEU A 398 -18.59 -8.27 21.65
N SER A 399 -19.56 -8.43 20.74
CA SER A 399 -20.61 -9.46 20.78
C SER A 399 -20.12 -10.89 20.54
N TYR A 400 -18.88 -11.05 20.06
CA TYR A 400 -18.28 -12.37 19.86
C TYR A 400 -17.86 -12.98 21.19
N ASN A 401 -18.30 -14.20 21.48
CA ASN A 401 -17.89 -15.00 22.63
C ASN A 401 -16.62 -15.80 22.33
N SER A 402 -16.34 -16.06 21.05
CA SER A 402 -15.11 -16.67 20.57
C SER A 402 -14.72 -16.12 19.19
N LEU A 403 -13.47 -16.36 18.76
CA LEU A 403 -13.05 -16.01 17.40
C LEU A 403 -13.89 -16.71 16.31
N ALA A 404 -14.47 -17.88 16.61
CA ALA A 404 -15.30 -18.61 15.66
C ALA A 404 -16.62 -17.88 15.31
N ASP A 405 -17.06 -16.95 16.16
CA ASP A 405 -18.28 -16.15 15.94
C ASP A 405 -18.07 -15.04 14.90
N SER A 406 -16.81 -14.62 14.69
CA SER A 406 -16.49 -13.68 13.62
C SER A 406 -16.81 -14.31 12.28
N PRO A 407 -17.47 -13.64 11.31
CA PRO A 407 -17.69 -14.17 9.97
C PRO A 407 -16.46 -14.01 9.06
N ILE A 408 -15.40 -13.35 9.53
CA ILE A 408 -14.17 -13.08 8.78
C ILE A 408 -12.99 -13.88 9.32
N VAL A 409 -12.82 -13.90 10.65
CA VAL A 409 -11.56 -14.32 11.28
C VAL A 409 -11.45 -15.85 11.36
N ASN A 410 -10.29 -16.41 11.01
CA ASN A 410 -10.01 -17.86 11.00
C ASN A 410 -11.09 -18.65 10.25
N LYS A 411 -11.43 -18.21 9.04
CA LYS A 411 -12.50 -18.78 8.22
C LYS A 411 -12.03 -19.58 7.02
N GLY A 412 -10.73 -19.61 6.75
CA GLY A 412 -10.19 -20.48 5.72
C GLY A 412 -10.50 -21.97 5.98
N LYS A 413 -10.29 -22.78 4.96
CA LYS A 413 -10.76 -24.17 4.93
C LYS A 413 -9.62 -25.10 4.52
N ASN A 414 -9.59 -26.31 5.07
CA ASN A 414 -8.71 -27.38 4.60
C ASN A 414 -9.54 -28.52 4.02
N SER A 415 -9.01 -29.19 3.01
CA SER A 415 -9.52 -30.47 2.55
C SER A 415 -8.49 -31.55 2.84
N PHE A 416 -8.94 -32.63 3.48
CA PHE A 416 -8.16 -33.86 3.64
C PHE A 416 -8.60 -34.95 2.65
N ASN A 417 -9.62 -34.66 1.84
CA ASN A 417 -10.10 -35.55 0.78
C ASN A 417 -9.61 -35.02 -0.58
N PRO A 418 -8.74 -35.76 -1.30
CA PRO A 418 -8.21 -35.32 -2.59
C PRO A 418 -9.28 -35.16 -3.67
N ASP A 419 -10.44 -35.81 -3.54
CA ASP A 419 -11.55 -35.71 -4.48
C ASP A 419 -12.34 -34.39 -4.32
N ILE A 420 -12.21 -33.73 -3.16
CA ILE A 420 -12.85 -32.44 -2.88
C ILE A 420 -11.85 -31.33 -3.17
N LYS A 421 -12.03 -30.69 -4.33
CA LYS A 421 -11.23 -29.54 -4.75
C LYS A 421 -11.57 -28.30 -3.91
N ILE A 422 -10.52 -27.61 -3.48
CA ILE A 422 -10.60 -26.43 -2.62
C ILE A 422 -9.64 -25.36 -3.11
N VAL A 423 -10.05 -24.09 -2.99
CA VAL A 423 -9.16 -22.95 -3.10
C VAL A 423 -8.73 -22.53 -1.69
N GLY A 424 -7.46 -22.75 -1.38
CA GLY A 424 -6.84 -22.24 -0.15
C GLY A 424 -6.68 -20.72 -0.20
N CYS A 425 -6.41 -20.09 0.94
CA CYS A 425 -6.04 -18.68 0.93
C CYS A 425 -4.66 -18.47 0.32
N GLU A 426 -4.44 -17.25 -0.16
CA GLU A 426 -3.14 -16.77 -0.60
C GLU A 426 -2.15 -16.69 0.57
N ALA A 427 -0.87 -16.92 0.28
CA ALA A 427 0.18 -16.94 1.30
C ALA A 427 0.39 -15.59 2.03
N ALA A 428 -0.06 -14.48 1.44
CA ALA A 428 0.06 -13.16 2.04
C ALA A 428 -1.17 -12.28 1.76
N ASP A 429 -1.46 -11.38 2.69
CA ASP A 429 -2.53 -10.38 2.60
C ASP A 429 -2.13 -9.19 1.70
N GLN A 430 -3.02 -8.21 1.52
CA GLN A 430 -2.77 -7.03 0.68
C GLN A 430 -1.53 -6.23 1.10
N ARG A 431 -1.16 -6.26 2.39
CA ARG A 431 -0.02 -5.56 2.96
C ARG A 431 1.27 -6.38 2.84
N LYS A 432 1.21 -7.53 2.15
CA LYS A 432 2.24 -8.58 2.10
C LYS A 432 2.56 -9.19 3.47
N GLN A 433 1.65 -9.09 4.44
CA GLN A 433 1.79 -9.82 5.70
C GLN A 433 1.50 -11.29 5.44
N ALA A 434 2.39 -12.17 5.91
CA ALA A 434 2.22 -13.60 5.73
C ALA A 434 0.99 -14.09 6.50
N ARG A 435 0.19 -14.95 5.85
CA ARG A 435 -0.84 -15.71 6.52
C ARG A 435 -0.26 -16.97 7.14
N ASP A 436 -0.97 -17.55 8.10
CA ASP A 436 -0.56 -18.83 8.66
C ASP A 436 -0.54 -19.92 7.57
N SER A 437 0.48 -20.79 7.63
CA SER A 437 0.61 -21.94 6.73
C SER A 437 -0.57 -22.92 6.82
N ASN A 438 -1.26 -22.96 7.97
CA ASN A 438 -2.47 -23.72 8.16
C ASN A 438 -3.67 -22.88 7.76
N ASN A 439 -4.27 -23.24 6.62
CA ASN A 439 -5.32 -22.45 6.00
C ASN A 439 -6.57 -22.26 6.87
N ILE A 440 -6.81 -23.06 7.92
CA ILE A 440 -7.96 -22.84 8.81
C ILE A 440 -7.87 -21.51 9.58
N PHE A 441 -6.66 -20.98 9.77
CA PHE A 441 -6.42 -19.72 10.47
C PHE A 441 -6.42 -18.51 9.55
N CYS A 442 -6.57 -18.71 8.24
CA CYS A 442 -6.70 -17.60 7.31
C CYS A 442 -8.02 -16.84 7.51
N ASP A 443 -7.96 -15.51 7.42
CA ASP A 443 -9.12 -14.63 7.38
C ASP A 443 -9.70 -14.45 5.97
N ARG A 444 -11.02 -14.32 5.87
CA ARG A 444 -11.66 -13.93 4.60
C ARG A 444 -11.30 -12.50 4.21
N GLY A 445 -11.22 -12.26 2.91
CA GLY A 445 -10.95 -10.95 2.33
C GLY A 445 -9.47 -10.62 2.22
N ALA A 446 -9.18 -9.38 1.85
CA ALA A 446 -7.85 -8.93 1.46
C ALA A 446 -6.86 -8.76 2.62
N ILE A 447 -7.34 -8.75 3.87
CA ILE A 447 -6.55 -8.45 5.06
C ILE A 447 -6.61 -9.62 6.03
N GLU A 448 -5.45 -10.00 6.56
CA GLU A 448 -5.30 -10.91 7.70
C GLU A 448 -5.19 -10.07 8.98
N ILE A 449 -5.96 -10.38 10.02
CA ILE A 449 -5.79 -9.70 11.31
C ILE A 449 -4.46 -10.11 11.93
N ILE A 450 -3.57 -9.14 12.13
CA ILE A 450 -2.31 -9.36 12.82
C ILE A 450 -2.38 -8.84 14.25
N VAL A 451 -2.04 -9.71 15.19
CA VAL A 451 -1.88 -9.38 16.61
C VAL A 451 -0.39 -9.45 16.97
N PRO A 452 0.23 -8.34 17.41
CA PRO A 452 1.65 -8.33 17.75
C PRO A 452 1.96 -9.29 18.90
N THR A 453 3.04 -10.07 18.75
CA THR A 453 3.51 -11.04 19.75
C THR A 453 4.74 -10.56 20.53
N THR A 454 5.37 -9.47 20.09
CA THR A 454 6.56 -8.88 20.72
C THR A 454 6.20 -7.74 21.64
N VAL A 455 6.93 -7.63 22.77
CA VAL A 455 6.79 -6.51 23.70
C VAL A 455 7.46 -5.27 23.10
N SER A 456 6.64 -4.30 22.68
CA SER A 456 7.10 -3.02 22.13
C SER A 456 7.44 -2.00 23.22
N LEU A 457 8.15 -0.93 22.88
CA LEU A 457 8.48 0.18 23.78
C LEU A 457 7.75 1.45 23.34
N VAL A 458 7.08 2.12 24.27
CA VAL A 458 6.63 3.52 24.12
C VAL A 458 7.36 4.40 25.11
N GLY A 459 7.64 5.64 24.73
CA GLY A 459 8.31 6.56 25.62
C GLY A 459 8.38 7.98 25.11
N GLU A 460 8.62 8.90 26.04
CA GLU A 460 8.82 10.32 25.74
C GLU A 460 9.77 10.94 26.78
N ASP A 461 10.57 11.89 26.32
CA ASP A 461 11.41 12.73 27.16
C ASP A 461 10.66 14.02 27.50
N ILE A 462 10.50 14.31 28.79
CA ILE A 462 9.71 15.42 29.31
C ILE A 462 10.51 16.33 30.24
N ARG A 463 10.04 17.57 30.39
CA ARG A 463 10.55 18.48 31.40
C ARG A 463 9.83 18.33 32.73
N THR A 464 10.47 18.75 33.81
CA THR A 464 9.81 18.89 35.11
C THR A 464 8.51 19.69 34.99
N GLY A 465 7.42 19.17 35.55
CA GLY A 465 6.08 19.77 35.48
C GLY A 465 5.28 19.48 34.20
N SER A 466 5.87 18.81 33.20
CA SER A 466 5.17 18.40 31.98
C SER A 466 4.60 16.98 32.08
N GLN A 467 3.60 16.67 31.27
CA GLN A 467 3.07 15.32 31.07
C GLN A 467 3.69 14.70 29.81
N ALA A 468 3.92 13.39 29.81
CA ALA A 468 4.24 12.64 28.60
C ALA A 468 2.93 12.20 27.92
N LYS A 469 2.85 12.39 26.60
CA LYS A 469 1.77 12.02 25.71
C LYS A 469 2.30 11.04 24.67
N MET A 470 2.04 9.77 24.92
CA MET A 470 2.42 8.65 24.05
C MET A 470 1.17 8.10 23.36
N SER A 471 1.36 7.18 22.41
CA SER A 471 0.28 6.38 21.85
C SER A 471 0.67 4.90 21.83
N VAL A 472 -0.28 4.05 22.15
CA VAL A 472 -0.16 2.59 21.98
C VAL A 472 -0.88 2.10 20.74
N ALA A 473 -1.59 2.96 20.00
CA ALA A 473 -2.46 2.57 18.89
C ALA A 473 -1.74 1.73 17.82
N ASP A 474 -0.55 2.18 17.39
CA ASP A 474 0.27 1.48 16.38
C ASP A 474 0.84 0.14 16.90
N LEU A 475 0.79 -0.10 18.22
CA LEU A 475 1.29 -1.31 18.86
C LEU A 475 0.21 -2.39 19.03
N LEU A 476 -1.06 -2.08 18.78
CA LEU A 476 -2.17 -3.02 18.92
C LEU A 476 -2.33 -3.94 17.70
N GLY A 477 -1.57 -3.66 16.63
CA GLY A 477 -1.78 -4.27 15.31
C GLY A 477 -3.18 -4.00 14.80
N ASP A 478 -3.90 -5.05 14.42
CA ASP A 478 -5.27 -4.95 13.89
C ASP A 478 -6.36 -5.08 14.97
N SER A 479 -5.99 -4.99 16.25
CA SER A 479 -6.94 -5.10 17.37
C SER A 479 -7.35 -3.74 17.92
N ASP A 480 -8.47 -3.72 18.65
CA ASP A 480 -8.98 -2.54 19.36
C ASP A 480 -8.85 -2.73 20.88
N LEU A 481 -8.70 -1.62 21.61
CA LEU A 481 -8.76 -1.66 23.06
C LEU A 481 -10.18 -1.99 23.54
N ILE A 482 -10.26 -2.78 24.61
CA ILE A 482 -11.53 -3.08 25.25
C ILE A 482 -12.05 -1.86 26.02
N PRO A 483 -13.36 -1.51 25.90
CA PRO A 483 -13.96 -0.49 26.74
C PRO A 483 -13.87 -0.82 28.23
N LYS A 484 -13.68 0.20 29.06
CA LYS A 484 -13.49 0.01 30.52
C LYS A 484 -14.66 -0.73 31.19
N GLU A 485 -15.87 -0.56 30.66
CA GLU A 485 -17.10 -1.18 31.16
C GLU A 485 -17.07 -2.71 31.02
N GLN A 486 -16.28 -3.25 30.08
CA GLN A 486 -16.16 -4.69 29.83
C GLN A 486 -15.10 -5.36 30.72
N CYS A 487 -14.22 -4.59 31.35
CA CYS A 487 -13.06 -5.14 32.06
C CYS A 487 -13.43 -6.02 33.26
N ASN A 488 -14.48 -5.66 34.01
CA ASN A 488 -14.95 -6.50 35.11
C ASN A 488 -15.45 -7.87 34.65
N ALA A 489 -16.05 -7.94 33.46
CA ALA A 489 -16.53 -9.22 32.92
C ALA A 489 -15.37 -10.12 32.47
N ILE A 490 -14.25 -9.54 32.04
CA ILE A 490 -13.09 -10.27 31.52
C ILE A 490 -12.12 -10.65 32.65
N LEU A 491 -11.78 -9.71 33.53
CA LEU A 491 -10.72 -9.84 34.52
C LEU A 491 -11.20 -9.82 35.98
N GLY A 492 -12.47 -9.51 36.21
CA GLY A 492 -12.99 -9.21 37.55
C GLY A 492 -12.65 -7.79 38.01
N PRO A 493 -12.88 -7.49 39.30
CA PRO A 493 -12.59 -6.18 39.89
C PRO A 493 -11.12 -5.78 39.74
N HIS A 494 -10.87 -4.47 39.60
CA HIS A 494 -9.50 -3.96 39.52
C HIS A 494 -8.68 -4.34 40.77
N PRO A 495 -7.45 -4.88 40.64
CA PRO A 495 -6.68 -5.37 41.79
C PRO A 495 -6.38 -4.31 42.86
N SER A 496 -6.24 -3.03 42.47
CA SER A 496 -6.02 -1.92 43.42
C SER A 496 -7.32 -1.28 43.94
N GLY A 497 -8.49 -1.75 43.52
CA GLY A 497 -9.80 -1.15 43.85
C GLY A 497 -10.14 0.12 43.07
N GLU A 498 -9.30 0.55 42.13
CA GLU A 498 -9.56 1.68 41.23
C GLU A 498 -10.59 1.34 40.13
N ALA A 499 -11.09 2.35 39.44
CA ALA A 499 -11.91 2.14 38.25
C ALA A 499 -11.04 1.68 37.07
N TRP A 500 -11.53 0.70 36.31
CA TRP A 500 -10.89 0.31 35.04
C TRP A 500 -10.83 1.49 34.05
N GLN A 501 -9.80 1.47 33.22
CA GLN A 501 -9.68 2.33 32.04
C GLN A 501 -9.72 1.49 30.76
N ALA A 502 -9.67 2.15 29.60
CA ALA A 502 -9.63 1.45 28.32
C ALA A 502 -8.47 0.45 28.26
N GLY A 503 -8.69 -0.65 27.54
CA GLY A 503 -7.76 -1.77 27.46
C GLY A 503 -7.56 -2.52 28.77
N CYS A 504 -8.39 -2.29 29.80
CA CYS A 504 -8.23 -2.88 31.13
C CYS A 504 -6.79 -2.72 31.64
N ILE A 505 -6.23 -1.52 31.46
CA ILE A 505 -4.81 -1.25 31.68
C ILE A 505 -4.38 -1.62 33.11
N GLN A 506 -3.26 -2.32 33.22
CA GLN A 506 -2.60 -2.60 34.49
C GLN A 506 -1.13 -2.21 34.42
N VAL A 507 -0.66 -1.46 35.41
CA VAL A 507 0.77 -1.14 35.54
C VAL A 507 1.48 -2.29 36.24
N VAL A 508 2.43 -2.90 35.54
CA VAL A 508 3.31 -3.93 36.06
C VAL A 508 4.65 -3.28 36.38
N GLN A 509 4.95 -3.18 37.66
CA GLN A 509 6.20 -2.60 38.14
C GLN A 509 7.38 -3.48 37.72
N THR A 510 8.51 -2.85 37.39
CA THR A 510 9.77 -3.57 37.14
C THR A 510 10.58 -3.60 38.44
N VAL A 511 11.84 -3.15 38.40
CA VAL A 511 12.72 -3.10 39.58
C VAL A 511 12.28 -2.01 40.55
N THR A 512 11.70 -0.93 40.04
CA THR A 512 11.26 0.23 40.82
C THR A 512 9.77 0.49 40.62
N GLN A 513 9.12 1.06 41.64
CA GLN A 513 7.77 1.59 41.50
C GLN A 513 7.78 2.80 40.55
N SER A 514 6.78 2.87 39.67
CA SER A 514 6.59 3.99 38.76
C SER A 514 6.47 5.30 39.52
N LYS A 515 7.08 6.34 38.95
CA LYS A 515 7.20 7.67 39.52
C LYS A 515 6.06 8.59 39.04
N GLY A 516 4.94 8.03 38.61
CA GLY A 516 3.80 8.75 38.05
C GLY A 516 2.53 7.91 37.92
N SER A 517 1.54 8.45 37.23
CA SER A 517 0.24 7.82 36.98
C SER A 517 -0.12 7.88 35.50
N LEU A 518 -0.94 6.93 35.04
CA LEU A 518 -1.33 6.79 33.64
C LEU A 518 -2.82 7.02 33.42
N LYS A 519 -3.14 7.62 32.26
CA LYS A 519 -4.47 7.62 31.67
C LYS A 519 -4.44 7.07 30.25
N LEU A 520 -5.35 6.17 29.92
CA LEU A 520 -5.49 5.57 28.59
C LEU A 520 -6.95 5.67 28.12
N ASP A 521 -7.15 6.17 26.90
CA ASP A 521 -8.44 6.15 26.19
C ASP A 521 -8.55 5.00 25.19
N GLU A 522 -9.72 4.83 24.58
CA GLU A 522 -9.97 3.72 23.64
C GLU A 522 -9.26 3.91 22.30
N GLU A 523 -8.91 5.15 21.94
CA GLU A 523 -8.13 5.51 20.77
C GLU A 523 -6.63 5.19 20.95
N GLY A 524 -6.20 4.83 22.16
CA GLY A 524 -4.84 4.44 22.46
C GLY A 524 -3.92 5.59 22.87
N ASN A 525 -4.45 6.77 23.17
CA ASN A 525 -3.66 7.88 23.69
C ASN A 525 -3.32 7.61 25.15
N LEU A 526 -2.01 7.54 25.44
CA LEU A 526 -1.46 7.22 26.74
C LEU A 526 -0.82 8.47 27.35
N VAL A 527 -1.43 9.01 28.42
CA VAL A 527 -0.92 10.18 29.13
C VAL A 527 -0.30 9.76 30.45
N TYR A 528 0.98 10.07 30.64
CA TYR A 528 1.71 9.87 31.88
C TYR A 528 1.90 11.19 32.63
N THR A 529 1.49 11.20 33.90
CA THR A 529 1.61 12.35 34.82
C THR A 529 2.62 12.03 35.92
N PRO A 530 3.79 12.70 35.94
CA PRO A 530 4.79 12.50 36.98
C PRO A 530 4.29 12.90 38.38
N ASN A 531 4.64 12.09 39.40
CA ASN A 531 4.40 12.38 40.82
C ASN A 531 5.55 13.25 41.37
N GLY A 532 5.66 14.48 40.87
CA GLY A 532 6.71 15.44 41.25
C GLY A 532 7.81 15.62 40.20
N GLY A 533 8.84 16.38 40.57
CA GLY A 533 9.97 16.72 39.70
C GLY A 533 11.21 15.90 39.99
N TRP A 534 11.23 14.65 39.55
CA TRP A 534 12.40 13.78 39.66
C TRP A 534 13.33 13.97 38.45
N HIS A 535 14.56 13.47 38.56
CA HIS A 535 15.51 13.45 37.45
C HIS A 535 15.87 11.99 37.09
N GLY A 536 15.96 11.71 35.80
CA GLY A 536 16.40 10.41 35.28
C GLY A 536 15.31 9.74 34.46
N THR A 537 15.16 8.43 34.61
CA THR A 537 14.21 7.61 33.84
C THR A 537 13.24 6.87 34.77
N ASP A 538 11.99 6.71 34.32
CA ASP A 538 11.01 5.78 34.86
C ASP A 538 10.72 4.70 33.82
N ILE A 539 10.83 3.43 34.24
CA ILE A 539 10.69 2.26 33.35
C ILE A 539 9.76 1.26 34.02
N PHE A 540 8.66 0.96 33.35
CA PHE A 540 7.69 -0.02 33.82
C PHE A 540 7.01 -0.70 32.62
N LYS A 541 6.19 -1.71 32.91
CA LYS A 541 5.38 -2.37 31.90
C LYS A 541 3.91 -2.02 32.08
N ILE A 542 3.16 -2.07 31.00
CA ILE A 542 1.70 -2.07 31.04
C ILE A 542 1.17 -3.36 30.41
N ARG A 543 0.08 -3.88 30.97
CA ARG A 543 -0.74 -4.95 30.38
C ARG A 543 -2.01 -4.35 29.84
N LEU A 544 -2.36 -4.71 28.60
CA LEU A 544 -3.56 -4.28 27.91
C LEU A 544 -4.34 -5.50 27.41
N VAL A 545 -5.66 -5.43 27.49
CA VAL A 545 -6.59 -6.39 26.88
C VAL A 545 -7.16 -5.75 25.61
N THR A 546 -7.08 -6.48 24.51
CA THR A 546 -7.64 -6.07 23.23
C THR A 546 -8.80 -6.98 22.84
N THR A 547 -9.50 -6.62 21.77
CA THR A 547 -10.57 -7.43 21.19
C THR A 547 -10.12 -8.82 20.74
N SER A 548 -8.83 -9.01 20.43
CA SER A 548 -8.25 -10.32 20.11
C SER A 548 -7.74 -11.06 21.34
N THR A 549 -6.99 -10.41 22.23
CA THR A 549 -6.32 -11.11 23.36
C THR A 549 -7.30 -11.61 24.40
N ARG A 550 -8.49 -10.99 24.53
CA ARG A 550 -9.51 -11.37 25.53
C ARG A 550 -9.97 -12.83 25.46
N PHE A 551 -9.80 -13.50 24.31
CA PHE A 551 -10.19 -14.90 24.14
C PHE A 551 -9.15 -15.88 24.70
N ASN A 552 -7.93 -15.41 25.02
CA ASN A 552 -6.91 -16.22 25.65
C ASN A 552 -7.16 -16.31 27.16
N GLN A 553 -7.64 -17.47 27.61
CA GLN A 553 -8.00 -17.69 29.02
C GLN A 553 -6.79 -17.71 29.97
N ASN A 554 -5.59 -18.00 29.47
CA ASN A 554 -4.38 -18.07 30.30
C ASN A 554 -3.65 -16.73 30.38
N ILE A 555 -3.58 -16.02 29.25
CA ILE A 555 -2.86 -14.75 29.11
C ILE A 555 -3.72 -13.80 28.27
N PRO A 556 -4.73 -13.15 28.86
CA PRO A 556 -5.62 -12.23 28.13
C PRO A 556 -4.96 -10.89 27.79
N TYR A 557 -3.64 -10.76 27.98
CA TYR A 557 -2.91 -9.51 27.96
C TYR A 557 -1.88 -9.45 26.83
N MET A 558 -1.75 -8.26 26.26
CA MET A 558 -0.57 -7.78 25.56
C MET A 558 0.31 -6.99 26.55
N GLU A 559 1.62 -7.19 26.53
CA GLU A 559 2.56 -6.40 27.34
C GLU A 559 3.27 -5.34 26.49
N ILE A 560 3.40 -4.13 27.03
CA ILE A 560 4.13 -3.01 26.42
C ILE A 560 5.09 -2.43 27.47
N ASN A 561 6.33 -2.18 27.08
CA ASN A 561 7.29 -1.44 27.89
C ASN A 561 7.02 0.06 27.77
N VAL A 562 7.07 0.77 28.89
CA VAL A 562 6.93 2.22 28.96
C VAL A 562 8.20 2.81 29.55
N GLN A 563 8.75 3.83 28.90
CA GLN A 563 9.91 4.57 29.37
C GLN A 563 9.67 6.07 29.30
N VAL A 564 9.74 6.76 30.44
CA VAL A 564 9.66 8.23 30.48
C VAL A 564 10.95 8.77 31.06
N ARG A 565 11.59 9.73 30.38
CA ARG A 565 12.75 10.45 30.93
C ARG A 565 12.30 11.84 31.38
N GLN A 566 12.64 12.22 32.61
CA GLN A 566 12.38 13.57 33.10
C GLN A 566 13.69 14.33 33.31
N GLU A 567 13.78 15.49 32.66
CA GLU A 567 14.91 16.40 32.78
C GLU A 567 14.47 17.74 33.41
N PRO A 568 15.25 18.31 34.34
CA PRO A 568 15.03 19.66 34.84
C PRO A 568 15.29 20.69 33.72
N GLU A 569 14.76 21.91 33.87
CA GLU A 569 15.16 23.00 32.98
C GLU A 569 16.65 23.31 33.18
N ASN A 570 17.42 23.18 32.10
CA ASN A 570 18.81 23.61 32.09
C ASN A 570 18.85 25.14 32.06
N HIS A 571 18.90 25.76 33.24
CA HIS A 571 19.38 27.13 33.39
C HIS A 571 20.91 27.12 33.44
N MET A 572 21.55 26.74 32.32
CA MET A 572 22.95 27.13 32.13
C MET A 572 22.94 28.62 31.77
N GLU A 573 22.81 29.48 32.78
CA GLU A 573 23.36 30.82 32.60
C GLU A 573 24.84 30.62 32.29
N SER A 574 25.26 31.06 31.10
CA SER A 574 26.67 31.37 30.93
C SER A 574 26.94 32.43 31.97
N ASP A 575 27.49 32.01 33.11
CA ASP A 575 28.34 32.87 33.89
C ASP A 575 29.36 33.33 32.87
N LYS A 576 29.14 34.53 32.33
CA LYS A 576 30.20 35.32 31.77
C LYS A 576 31.15 35.44 32.93
N ILE A 577 32.10 34.50 33.02
CA ILE A 577 33.38 34.77 33.65
C ILE A 577 33.79 36.05 32.94
N LYS A 578 33.62 37.19 33.63
CA LYS A 578 34.24 38.44 33.24
C LYS A 578 35.71 38.09 33.31
N THR A 579 36.27 37.68 32.19
CA THR A 579 37.69 37.76 31.96
C THR A 579 38.00 39.25 31.95
N SER A 580 38.10 39.87 33.13
CA SER A 580 38.82 41.12 33.30
C SER A 580 40.32 40.84 33.12
N GLY A 581 40.67 40.35 31.94
CA GLY A 581 42.02 40.11 31.45
C GLY A 581 42.27 40.84 30.13
N GLY A 582 41.30 41.63 29.66
CA GLY A 582 41.46 42.56 28.54
C GLY A 582 42.27 43.79 28.94
N ALA A 583 43.58 43.61 29.16
CA ALA A 583 44.63 44.62 29.01
C ALA A 583 46.02 44.03 29.30
N LEU A 584 46.15 43.07 30.21
CA LEU A 584 47.47 42.58 30.66
C LEU A 584 48.07 41.47 29.78
N GLY A 585 47.25 40.70 29.04
CA GLY A 585 47.73 39.64 28.14
C GLY A 585 48.32 40.14 26.81
N MET A 586 47.91 41.32 26.34
CA MET A 586 48.50 41.94 25.13
C MET A 586 49.87 42.55 25.43
N PHE A 587 50.05 43.19 26.59
CA PHE A 587 51.35 43.74 26.98
C PHE A 587 52.42 42.66 27.17
N SER A 588 52.06 41.49 27.73
CA SER A 588 53.00 40.38 27.88
C SER A 588 53.45 39.80 26.53
N LEU A 589 52.55 39.76 25.54
CA LEU A 589 52.85 39.30 24.18
C LEU A 589 53.78 40.27 23.42
N PHE A 590 53.58 41.58 23.58
CA PHE A 590 54.48 42.59 22.99
C PHE A 590 55.86 42.61 23.66
N THR A 591 55.96 42.40 24.98
CA THR A 591 57.26 42.26 25.65
C THR A 591 58.03 41.02 25.20
N LEU A 592 57.35 39.91 24.94
CA LEU A 592 57.97 38.69 24.41
C LEU A 592 58.47 38.87 22.98
N LEU A 593 57.71 39.56 22.13
CA LEU A 593 58.13 39.89 20.76
C LEU A 593 59.29 40.91 20.72
N ALA A 594 59.31 41.88 21.63
CA ALA A 594 60.44 42.81 21.78
C ALA A 594 61.73 42.10 22.23
N LEU A 595 61.63 41.13 23.14
CA LEU A 595 62.77 40.29 23.58
C LEU A 595 63.28 39.36 22.48
N VAL A 596 62.41 38.85 21.61
CA VAL A 596 62.80 38.08 20.41
C VAL A 596 63.46 38.98 19.36
N GLY A 597 63.00 40.24 19.21
CA GLY A 597 63.62 41.24 18.33
C GLY A 597 65.00 41.70 18.80
N LEU A 598 65.19 41.90 20.10
CA LEU A 598 66.47 42.31 20.70
C LEU A 598 67.54 41.20 20.67
N ARG A 599 67.14 39.93 20.58
CA ARG A 599 68.06 38.78 20.41
C ARG A 599 68.62 38.66 18.98
N ARG A 600 68.11 39.45 18.01
CA ARG A 600 68.62 39.51 16.62
C ARG A 600 69.53 40.71 16.33
N TYR A 601 69.82 41.56 17.32
CA TYR A 601 70.73 42.71 17.18
C TYR A 601 71.98 42.65 18.06
N THR A 602 72.35 41.45 18.52
CA THR A 602 73.68 41.18 19.09
C THR A 602 74.33 39.98 18.41
N LYS A 603 74.57 40.14 17.10
CA LYS A 603 75.84 39.83 16.42
C LYS A 603 75.80 40.36 14.99
#